data_AF-A0A7Y2HIX6-F1
#
_entry.id   AF-A0A7Y2HIX6-F1
#
_cell.length_a   1.000
_cell.length_b   1.000
_cell.length_c   1.000
_cell.angle_alpha   90.00
_cell.angle_beta   90.00
_cell.angle_gamma   90.00
#
_symmetry.space_group_name_H-M   'P 1'
#
loop_
_entity.id
_entity.type
_entity.pdbx_description
1 polymer ?
#
loop_
_entity_poly.entity_id
_entity_poly.type
_entity_poly.pdbx_seq_one_letter_code
_entity_poly.pdbx_strand_id
1 'polypeptide(L)'
;MISKNRTWWLWPVELILLIFDIMGLPDFIMQARLITRSGIRTLSDREKQLISDVYGELSFLDNVWMNSSDMFKFRKFAHAFVFHDSINFHNSITDSVIIHEIMHVIQYHLVGSVYITRALKAQKSLEGYQYGGPEVLYHNMLSGKSIWQYNYEQQAQIMQDLFDMEGTMSSTTDISLTSYRMLLNEVRATLLNI
;
A
#
# COMPACT_ATOMS: atom_id res chain seq x y z
N MET A 1 -3.47 5.16 22.89
CA MET A 1 -2.35 5.92 23.47
C MET A 1 -1.18 5.83 22.49
N ILE A 2 -1.04 6.78 21.57
CA ILE A 2 0.00 6.74 20.51
C ILE A 2 1.33 7.10 21.17
N SER A 3 2.32 6.21 21.11
CA SER A 3 3.66 6.54 21.59
C SER A 3 4.20 7.71 20.77
N LYS A 4 4.42 8.85 21.43
CA LYS A 4 5.19 9.99 20.90
C LYS A 4 6.68 9.62 20.82
N ASN A 5 7.03 8.51 20.19
CA ASN A 5 8.40 8.29 19.76
C ASN A 5 8.61 9.09 18.47
N ARG A 6 8.71 10.42 18.66
CA ARG A 6 9.13 11.36 17.63
C ARG A 6 10.58 10.97 17.30
N THR A 7 10.76 10.14 16.30
CA THR A 7 12.07 9.67 15.85
C THR A 7 12.68 10.76 14.98
N TRP A 8 13.19 11.82 15.62
CA TRP A 8 13.78 12.98 14.93
C TRP A 8 14.90 12.58 13.96
N TRP A 9 15.57 11.44 14.21
CA TRP A 9 16.59 10.86 13.35
C TRP A 9 16.05 10.31 12.02
N LEU A 10 14.74 10.07 11.87
CA LEU A 10 14.16 9.70 10.58
C LEU A 10 14.07 10.90 9.64
N TRP A 11 13.94 12.11 10.19
CA TRP A 11 13.71 13.31 9.37
C TRP A 11 14.84 13.58 8.36
N PRO A 12 16.15 13.47 8.72
CA PRO A 12 17.22 13.57 7.74
C PRO A 12 17.14 12.51 6.63
N VAL A 13 16.73 11.28 6.96
CA VAL A 13 16.57 10.20 5.97
C VAL A 13 15.40 10.48 5.04
N GLU A 14 14.25 10.88 5.59
CA GLU A 14 13.07 11.30 4.82
C GLU A 14 13.41 12.48 3.91
N LEU A 15 14.18 13.47 4.39
CA LEU A 15 14.61 14.61 3.59
C LEU A 15 15.48 14.18 2.39
N ILE A 16 16.44 13.27 2.59
CA ILE A 16 17.27 12.75 1.50
C ILE A 16 16.40 12.05 0.45
N LEU A 17 15.42 11.27 0.88
CA LEU A 17 14.49 10.60 -0.03
C LEU A 17 13.66 11.60 -0.84
N LEU A 18 13.15 12.66 -0.21
CA LEU A 18 12.43 13.73 -0.91
C LEU A 18 13.33 14.47 -1.91
N ILE A 19 14.60 14.70 -1.58
CA ILE A 19 15.57 15.28 -2.53
C ILE A 19 15.74 14.35 -3.73
N PHE A 20 15.84 13.04 -3.52
CA PHE A 20 15.94 12.07 -4.60
C PHE A 20 14.68 12.01 -5.47
N ASP A 21 13.49 12.15 -4.88
CA ASP A 21 12.23 12.23 -5.61
C ASP A 21 12.22 13.45 -6.53
N ILE A 22 12.61 14.63 -6.02
CA ILE A 22 12.70 15.87 -6.81
C ILE A 22 13.71 15.73 -7.97
N MET A 23 14.79 14.99 -7.75
CA MET A 23 15.80 14.73 -8.78
C MET A 23 15.35 13.71 -9.84
N GLY A 24 14.16 13.10 -9.70
CA GLY A 24 13.68 12.05 -10.61
C GLY A 24 14.50 10.76 -10.51
N LEU A 25 15.18 10.54 -9.38
CA LEU A 25 15.99 9.33 -9.17
C LEU A 25 15.15 8.04 -9.19
N PRO A 26 13.92 7.99 -8.61
CA PRO A 26 13.01 6.86 -8.76
C PRO A 26 12.83 6.40 -10.22
N ASP A 27 12.50 7.33 -11.12
CA ASP A 27 12.28 7.05 -12.53
C ASP A 27 13.54 6.55 -13.23
N PHE A 28 14.69 7.16 -12.91
CA PHE A 28 15.97 6.72 -13.46
C PHE A 28 16.32 5.29 -13.04
N ILE A 29 16.12 4.96 -11.76
CA ILE A 29 16.34 3.60 -11.25
C ILE A 29 15.40 2.61 -11.94
N MET A 30 14.13 2.97 -12.15
CA MET A 30 13.17 2.13 -12.85
C MET A 30 13.62 1.85 -14.29
N GLN A 31 13.97 2.90 -15.05
CA GLN A 31 14.45 2.75 -16.43
C GLN A 31 15.70 1.87 -16.52
N ALA A 32 16.65 2.02 -15.58
CA ALA A 32 17.82 1.15 -15.50
C ALA A 32 17.44 -0.33 -15.20
N ARG A 33 16.42 -0.56 -14.36
CA ARG A 33 15.92 -1.92 -14.08
C ARG A 33 15.22 -2.54 -15.29
N LEU A 34 14.45 -1.78 -16.04
CA LEU A 34 13.80 -2.24 -17.27
C LEU A 34 14.79 -2.78 -18.31
N ILE A 35 16.00 -2.19 -18.38
CA ILE A 35 17.06 -2.64 -19.29
C ILE A 35 17.73 -3.93 -18.80
N THR A 36 17.86 -4.11 -17.47
CA THR A 36 18.71 -5.15 -16.88
C THR A 36 17.95 -6.40 -16.42
N ARG A 37 16.63 -6.33 -16.27
CA ARG A 37 15.82 -7.43 -15.71
C ARG A 37 14.77 -7.91 -16.71
N SER A 38 14.77 -9.22 -16.95
CA SER A 38 13.67 -9.91 -17.63
C SER A 38 12.54 -10.21 -16.63
N GLY A 39 11.28 -10.15 -17.06
CA GLY A 39 10.13 -10.44 -16.20
C GLY A 39 9.47 -9.22 -15.54
N ILE A 40 9.84 -8.01 -15.97
CA ILE A 40 9.07 -6.80 -15.68
C ILE A 40 7.97 -6.66 -16.74
N ARG A 41 6.74 -6.43 -16.31
CA ARG A 41 5.58 -6.13 -17.17
C ARG A 41 4.75 -5.01 -16.54
N THR A 42 3.86 -4.40 -17.30
CA THR A 42 2.81 -3.53 -16.74
C THR A 42 1.70 -4.36 -16.09
N LEU A 43 0.82 -3.71 -15.31
CA LEU A 43 -0.45 -4.31 -14.92
C LEU A 43 -1.24 -4.76 -16.15
N SER A 44 -1.85 -5.95 -16.05
CA SER A 44 -2.81 -6.45 -17.05
C SER A 44 -4.16 -5.76 -16.90
N ASP A 45 -4.98 -5.75 -17.94
CA ASP A 45 -6.32 -5.13 -17.91
C ASP A 45 -7.19 -5.69 -16.79
N ARG A 46 -7.09 -6.99 -16.50
CA ARG A 46 -7.78 -7.64 -15.37
C ARG A 46 -7.33 -7.06 -14.03
N GLU A 47 -6.02 -6.87 -13.83
CA GLU A 47 -5.46 -6.32 -12.60
C GLU A 47 -5.82 -4.83 -12.45
N LYS A 48 -5.80 -4.06 -13.54
CA LYS A 48 -6.25 -2.67 -13.53
C LYS A 48 -7.72 -2.58 -13.15
N GLN A 49 -8.58 -3.40 -13.75
CA GLN A 49 -10.00 -3.45 -13.41
C GLN A 49 -10.23 -3.84 -11.95
N LEU A 50 -9.55 -4.89 -11.47
CA LEU A 50 -9.59 -5.32 -10.07
C LEU A 50 -9.25 -4.17 -9.12
N ILE A 51 -8.20 -3.42 -9.43
CA ILE A 51 -7.77 -2.27 -8.64
C ILE A 51 -8.80 -1.15 -8.71
N SER A 52 -9.32 -0.83 -9.91
CA SER A 52 -10.35 0.18 -10.11
C SER A 52 -11.64 -0.14 -9.36
N ASP A 53 -12.02 -1.42 -9.27
CA ASP A 53 -13.21 -1.84 -8.52
C ASP A 53 -13.08 -1.53 -7.02
N VAL A 54 -11.85 -1.60 -6.47
CA VAL A 54 -11.56 -1.30 -5.06
C VAL A 54 -11.27 0.18 -4.84
N TYR A 55 -10.33 0.79 -5.55
CA TYR A 55 -9.86 2.15 -5.27
C TYR A 55 -10.48 3.23 -6.16
N GLY A 56 -11.29 2.86 -7.15
CA GLY A 56 -11.73 3.76 -8.22
C GLY A 56 -10.67 3.92 -9.32
N GLU A 57 -11.00 4.70 -10.35
CA GLU A 57 -10.10 4.96 -11.46
C GLU A 57 -8.86 5.72 -11.01
N LEU A 58 -7.68 5.17 -11.29
CA LEU A 58 -6.38 5.70 -10.89
C LEU A 58 -5.55 5.99 -12.13
N SER A 59 -5.22 7.26 -12.35
CA SER A 59 -4.52 7.74 -13.56
C SER A 59 -3.10 7.16 -13.73
N PHE A 60 -2.47 6.74 -12.63
CA PHE A 60 -1.10 6.23 -12.62
C PHE A 60 -1.00 4.71 -12.89
N LEU A 61 -2.11 3.95 -12.98
CA LEU A 61 -2.05 2.49 -13.12
C LEU A 61 -1.32 2.02 -14.39
N ASP A 62 -1.30 2.83 -15.44
CA ASP A 62 -0.55 2.54 -16.66
C ASP A 62 0.97 2.52 -16.44
N ASN A 63 1.44 3.20 -15.40
CA ASN A 63 2.85 3.30 -15.04
C ASN A 63 3.26 2.34 -13.93
N VAL A 64 2.34 1.51 -13.43
CA VAL A 64 2.65 0.51 -12.39
C VAL A 64 3.23 -0.75 -13.02
N TRP A 65 4.40 -1.13 -12.51
CA TRP A 65 5.20 -2.25 -12.98
C TRP A 65 5.10 -3.45 -12.05
N MET A 66 4.89 -4.63 -12.63
CA MET A 66 4.87 -5.91 -11.97
C MET A 66 6.19 -6.64 -12.27
N ASN A 67 6.93 -7.01 -11.23
CA ASN A 67 8.24 -7.63 -11.35
C ASN A 67 8.28 -8.97 -10.61
N SER A 68 8.24 -10.07 -11.38
CA SER A 68 8.29 -11.44 -10.85
C SER A 68 9.71 -11.98 -10.64
N SER A 69 10.72 -11.25 -11.12
CA SER A 69 12.11 -11.69 -11.20
C SER A 69 12.94 -11.36 -9.96
N ASP A 70 12.46 -10.45 -9.12
CA ASP A 70 13.32 -9.71 -8.19
C ASP A 70 12.98 -10.01 -6.73
N MET A 71 13.20 -11.25 -6.32
CA MET A 71 12.99 -11.64 -4.92
C MET A 71 14.04 -12.55 -4.30
N PHE A 72 15.06 -13.02 -5.03
CA PHE A 72 15.98 -14.03 -4.48
C PHE A 72 16.67 -13.60 -3.16
N LYS A 73 16.89 -12.29 -2.96
CA LYS A 73 17.48 -11.71 -1.73
C LYS A 73 16.45 -11.34 -0.64
N PHE A 74 15.18 -11.16 -1.00
CA PHE A 74 14.13 -10.64 -0.11
C PHE A 74 13.05 -11.66 0.28
N ARG A 75 13.10 -12.89 -0.27
CA ARG A 75 12.13 -13.98 0.04
C ARG A 75 11.93 -14.29 1.52
N LYS A 76 12.93 -14.00 2.37
CA LYS A 76 12.86 -14.27 3.81
C LYS A 76 12.07 -13.19 4.58
N PHE A 77 11.80 -12.05 3.97
CA PHE A 77 11.27 -10.87 4.65
C PHE A 77 9.87 -10.46 4.19
N ALA A 78 9.50 -10.75 2.94
CA ALA A 78 8.15 -10.48 2.42
C ALA A 78 7.81 -11.42 1.26
N HIS A 79 6.52 -11.59 0.95
CA HIS A 79 6.03 -12.35 -0.22
C HIS A 79 5.92 -11.47 -1.47
N ALA A 80 5.66 -10.18 -1.27
CA ALA A 80 5.75 -9.11 -2.25
C ALA A 80 6.24 -7.83 -1.54
N PHE A 81 6.73 -6.86 -2.30
CA PHE A 81 7.01 -5.52 -1.79
C PHE A 81 6.92 -4.46 -2.90
N VAL A 82 6.53 -3.25 -2.53
CA VAL A 82 6.55 -2.10 -3.43
C VAL A 82 7.85 -1.31 -3.30
N PHE A 83 8.41 -0.95 -4.45
CA PHE A 83 9.46 0.04 -4.59
C PHE A 83 9.04 1.04 -5.67
N HIS A 84 8.59 2.24 -5.24
CA HIS A 84 7.99 3.25 -6.11
C HIS A 84 6.78 2.69 -6.86
N ASP A 85 6.73 2.84 -8.19
CA ASP A 85 5.67 2.28 -9.02
C ASP A 85 5.87 0.80 -9.37
N SER A 86 6.79 0.08 -8.70
CA SER A 86 7.02 -1.34 -8.95
C SER A 86 6.61 -2.23 -7.80
N ILE A 87 5.70 -3.16 -8.09
CA ILE A 87 5.33 -4.28 -7.23
C ILE A 87 6.25 -5.46 -7.57
N ASN A 88 7.06 -5.88 -6.61
CA ASN A 88 8.05 -6.95 -6.75
C ASN A 88 7.55 -8.19 -5.99
N PHE A 89 7.47 -9.34 -6.64
CA PHE A 89 6.91 -10.57 -6.05
C PHE A 89 7.62 -11.82 -6.56
N HIS A 90 7.38 -12.97 -5.91
CA HIS A 90 8.02 -14.23 -6.29
C HIS A 90 7.05 -15.18 -6.99
N ASN A 91 7.31 -15.48 -8.27
CA ASN A 91 6.53 -16.37 -9.16
C ASN A 91 5.09 -15.91 -9.42
N SER A 92 4.26 -15.85 -8.38
CA SER A 92 2.84 -15.55 -8.43
C SER A 92 2.45 -14.64 -7.26
N ILE A 93 1.42 -13.84 -7.49
CA ILE A 93 0.85 -12.92 -6.50
C ILE A 93 -0.68 -13.07 -6.56
N THR A 94 -1.33 -13.06 -5.41
CA THR A 94 -2.80 -13.16 -5.33
C THR A 94 -3.44 -11.79 -5.49
N ASP A 95 -4.70 -11.75 -5.89
CA ASP A 95 -5.46 -10.50 -6.06
C ASP A 95 -5.51 -9.70 -4.75
N SER A 96 -5.72 -10.38 -3.63
CA SER A 96 -5.68 -9.82 -2.27
C SER A 96 -4.35 -9.11 -1.97
N VAL A 97 -3.21 -9.76 -2.29
CA VAL A 97 -1.89 -9.14 -2.11
C VAL A 97 -1.67 -7.99 -3.09
N ILE A 98 -2.20 -8.04 -4.31
CA ILE A 98 -2.16 -6.88 -5.23
C ILE A 98 -2.87 -5.67 -4.59
N ILE A 99 -4.04 -5.86 -3.99
CA ILE A 99 -4.77 -4.78 -3.32
C ILE A 99 -3.96 -4.18 -2.16
N HIS A 100 -3.24 -5.02 -1.40
CA HIS A 100 -2.31 -4.58 -0.36
C HIS A 100 -1.17 -3.72 -0.95
N GLU A 101 -0.46 -4.25 -1.93
CA GLU A 101 0.71 -3.58 -2.51
C GLU A 101 0.31 -2.28 -3.23
N ILE A 102 -0.87 -2.21 -3.84
CA ILE A 102 -1.38 -0.97 -4.45
C ILE A 102 -1.61 0.13 -3.41
N MET A 103 -1.98 -0.21 -2.17
CA MET A 103 -2.03 0.80 -1.11
C MET A 103 -0.66 1.43 -0.86
N HIS A 104 0.44 0.67 -1.00
CA HIS A 104 1.78 1.22 -0.92
C HIS A 104 2.16 2.08 -2.13
N VAL A 105 1.69 1.75 -3.33
CA VAL A 105 1.83 2.61 -4.52
C VAL A 105 1.06 3.92 -4.31
N ILE A 106 -0.17 3.87 -3.78
CA ILE A 106 -0.95 5.05 -3.41
C ILE A 106 -0.19 5.90 -2.39
N GLN A 107 0.37 5.28 -1.35
CA GLN A 107 1.18 5.97 -0.35
C GLN A 107 2.40 6.64 -0.98
N TYR A 108 3.05 6.00 -1.96
CA TYR A 108 4.13 6.61 -2.73
C TYR A 108 3.67 7.87 -3.49
N HIS A 109 2.53 7.81 -4.20
CA HIS A 109 2.00 9.00 -4.88
C HIS A 109 1.58 10.12 -3.94
N LEU A 110 1.14 9.79 -2.71
CA LEU A 110 0.73 10.79 -1.73
C LEU A 110 1.90 11.47 -1.01
N VAL A 111 2.97 10.75 -0.71
CA VAL A 111 4.07 11.26 0.15
C VAL A 111 5.48 11.06 -0.38
N GLY A 112 5.63 10.58 -1.61
CA GLY A 112 6.92 10.22 -2.21
C GLY A 112 7.60 9.04 -1.52
N SER A 113 8.89 8.86 -1.76
CA SER A 113 9.74 7.77 -1.25
C SER A 113 9.77 7.66 0.28
N VAL A 114 9.33 8.70 0.99
CA VAL A 114 9.17 8.69 2.45
C VAL A 114 8.31 7.51 2.91
N TYR A 115 7.32 7.08 2.11
CA TYR A 115 6.47 5.93 2.44
C TYR A 115 7.29 4.68 2.79
N ILE A 116 8.41 4.42 2.08
CA ILE A 116 9.26 3.23 2.27
C ILE A 116 9.72 3.14 3.71
N THR A 117 10.23 4.26 4.26
CA THR A 117 10.75 4.28 5.63
C THR A 117 9.65 4.11 6.67
N ARG A 118 8.44 4.62 6.38
CA ARG A 118 7.29 4.57 7.28
C ARG A 118 6.64 3.18 7.28
N ALA A 119 6.51 2.55 6.12
CA ALA A 119 6.08 1.16 5.96
C ALA A 119 7.04 0.19 6.66
N LEU A 120 8.35 0.27 6.39
CA LEU A 120 9.36 -0.56 7.08
C LEU A 120 9.38 -0.35 8.59
N LYS A 121 9.16 0.88 9.07
CA LYS A 121 9.05 1.15 10.52
C LYS A 121 7.78 0.52 11.10
N ALA A 122 6.65 0.63 10.41
CA ALA A 122 5.40 0.02 10.81
C ALA A 122 5.52 -1.51 10.86
N GLN A 123 6.11 -2.13 9.84
CA GLN A 123 6.33 -3.58 9.78
C GLN A 123 7.18 -4.11 10.94
N LYS A 124 8.15 -3.31 11.42
CA LYS A 124 9.02 -3.65 12.56
C LYS A 124 8.47 -3.20 13.92
N SER A 125 7.32 -2.54 13.95
CA SER A 125 6.70 -2.11 15.20
C SER A 125 6.03 -3.28 15.92
N LEU A 126 5.67 -3.09 17.19
CA LEU A 126 4.92 -4.10 17.94
C LEU A 126 3.52 -4.30 17.35
N GLU A 127 2.93 -3.22 16.85
CA GLU A 127 1.62 -3.22 16.24
C GLU A 127 1.66 -3.91 14.87
N GLY A 128 2.68 -3.68 14.04
CA GLY A 128 2.83 -4.33 12.74
C GLY A 128 1.55 -4.21 11.89
N TYR A 129 1.08 -5.37 11.40
CA TYR A 129 -0.18 -5.54 10.67
C TYR A 129 -1.44 -5.50 11.57
N GLN A 130 -1.28 -5.58 12.90
CA GLN A 130 -2.39 -5.71 13.83
C GLN A 130 -3.05 -4.36 14.09
N TYR A 131 -4.20 -4.11 13.48
CA TYR A 131 -5.03 -2.92 13.74
C TYR A 131 -6.22 -3.20 14.70
N GLY A 132 -6.35 -4.44 15.17
CA GLY A 132 -7.37 -4.87 16.14
C GLY A 132 -8.61 -5.55 15.54
N GLY A 133 -8.67 -5.71 14.22
CA GLY A 133 -9.78 -6.39 13.54
C GLY A 133 -11.07 -5.56 13.47
N PRO A 134 -12.18 -6.15 12.98
CA PRO A 134 -13.40 -5.41 12.64
C PRO A 134 -14.06 -4.68 13.81
N GLU A 135 -14.08 -5.27 15.01
CA GLU A 135 -14.68 -4.67 16.19
C GLU A 135 -13.93 -3.40 16.61
N VAL A 136 -12.60 -3.46 16.66
CA VAL A 136 -11.75 -2.29 16.95
C VAL A 136 -11.86 -1.25 15.83
N LEU A 137 -11.97 -1.68 14.57
CA LEU A 137 -12.18 -0.80 13.43
C LEU A 137 -13.48 0.00 13.57
N TYR A 138 -14.57 -0.67 13.95
CA TYR A 138 -15.87 -0.04 14.21
C TYR A 138 -15.80 0.98 15.36
N HIS A 139 -15.18 0.62 16.49
CA HIS A 139 -15.00 1.56 17.60
C HIS A 139 -14.14 2.77 17.22
N ASN A 140 -13.06 2.54 16.46
CA ASN A 140 -12.21 3.60 15.96
C ASN A 140 -12.98 4.53 15.01
N MET A 141 -13.80 3.98 14.12
CA MET A 141 -14.68 4.75 13.24
C MET A 141 -15.66 5.63 14.04
N LEU A 142 -16.32 5.07 15.07
CA LEU A 142 -17.21 5.85 15.94
C LEU A 142 -16.48 6.97 16.69
N SER A 143 -15.19 6.79 16.98
CA SER A 143 -14.35 7.83 17.58
C SER A 143 -13.81 8.87 16.58
N GLY A 144 -14.19 8.75 15.30
CA GLY A 144 -13.74 9.64 14.22
C GLY A 144 -12.29 9.39 13.78
N LYS A 145 -11.75 8.19 14.03
CA LYS A 145 -10.39 7.84 13.60
C LYS A 145 -10.36 7.57 12.10
N SER A 146 -9.60 8.39 11.38
CA SER A 146 -9.38 8.30 9.93
C SER A 146 -8.40 7.18 9.55
N ILE A 147 -8.49 6.68 8.31
CA ILE A 147 -7.56 5.70 7.74
C ILE A 147 -6.11 6.19 7.80
N TRP A 148 -5.89 7.49 7.63
CA TRP A 148 -4.56 8.12 7.64
C TRP A 148 -3.92 8.17 9.03
N GLN A 149 -4.67 7.83 10.08
CA GLN A 149 -4.17 7.71 11.45
C GLN A 149 -3.71 6.30 11.81
N TYR A 150 -3.90 5.33 10.92
CA TYR A 150 -3.27 4.01 11.01
C TYR A 150 -1.85 4.07 10.46
N ASN A 151 -1.00 3.15 10.90
CA ASN A 151 0.34 3.04 10.32
C ASN A 151 0.26 2.52 8.85
N TYR A 152 1.34 2.66 8.08
CA TYR A 152 1.31 2.41 6.63
C TYR A 152 0.98 0.95 6.27
N GLU A 153 1.46 -0.02 7.07
CA GLU A 153 1.15 -1.45 6.89
C GLU A 153 -0.30 -1.76 7.28
N GLN A 154 -0.80 -1.16 8.35
CA GLN A 154 -2.20 -1.29 8.77
C GLN A 154 -3.16 -0.74 7.72
N GLN A 155 -2.82 0.39 7.07
CA GLN A 155 -3.62 0.93 5.98
C GLN A 155 -3.74 -0.10 4.84
N ALA A 156 -2.62 -0.69 4.41
CA ALA A 156 -2.60 -1.71 3.37
C ALA A 156 -3.34 -2.99 3.78
N GLN A 157 -3.15 -3.44 5.02
CA GLN A 157 -3.83 -4.62 5.56
C GLN A 157 -5.35 -4.43 5.65
N ILE A 158 -5.84 -3.24 6.05
CA ILE A 158 -7.27 -2.96 6.12
C ILE A 158 -7.92 -3.08 4.72
N MET A 159 -7.24 -2.61 3.66
CA MET A 159 -7.77 -2.72 2.29
C MET A 159 -7.74 -4.16 1.79
N GLN A 160 -6.69 -4.90 2.12
CA GLN A 160 -6.59 -6.33 1.83
C GLN A 160 -7.72 -7.12 2.51
N ASP A 161 -7.94 -6.89 3.80
CA ASP A 161 -8.96 -7.58 4.59
C ASP A 161 -10.38 -7.25 4.09
N LEU A 162 -10.64 -6.00 3.69
CA LEU A 162 -11.89 -5.61 3.03
C LEU A 162 -12.13 -6.43 1.75
N PHE A 163 -11.11 -6.52 0.88
CA PHE A 163 -11.21 -7.27 -0.37
C PHE A 163 -11.51 -8.76 -0.13
N ASP A 164 -10.81 -9.37 0.83
CA ASP A 164 -11.03 -10.77 1.19
C ASP A 164 -12.43 -11.02 1.78
N MET A 165 -12.95 -10.07 2.57
CA MET A 165 -14.31 -10.14 3.13
C MET A 165 -15.39 -10.00 2.05
N GLU A 166 -15.23 -9.07 1.09
CA GLU A 166 -16.20 -8.90 0.00
C GLU A 166 -16.24 -10.10 -0.94
N GLY A 167 -15.10 -10.78 -1.14
CA GLY A 167 -15.05 -12.04 -1.91
C GLY A 167 -15.66 -13.25 -1.20
N THR A 168 -15.82 -13.21 0.13
CA THR A 168 -16.29 -14.36 0.93
C THR A 168 -17.71 -14.22 1.47
N MET A 169 -18.26 -13.01 1.56
CA MET A 169 -19.58 -12.78 2.18
C MET A 169 -20.72 -12.65 1.16
N SER A 170 -21.66 -13.60 1.18
CA SER A 170 -22.98 -13.46 0.54
C SER A 170 -23.85 -12.47 1.30
N SER A 171 -23.97 -11.24 0.78
CA SER A 171 -25.10 -10.31 1.01
C SER A 171 -25.66 -10.24 2.44
N THR A 172 -24.82 -9.90 3.43
CA THR A 172 -25.29 -9.48 4.75
C THR A 172 -24.67 -8.15 5.15
N THR A 173 -25.51 -7.28 5.69
CA THR A 173 -25.19 -5.97 6.28
C THR A 173 -24.41 -6.16 7.57
N ASP A 174 -23.14 -6.54 7.47
CA ASP A 174 -22.25 -6.63 8.62
C ASP A 174 -21.73 -5.23 8.98
N ILE A 175 -21.89 -4.86 10.24
CA ILE A 175 -21.37 -3.62 10.83
C ILE A 175 -19.84 -3.54 10.63
N SER A 176 -19.18 -4.70 10.64
CA SER A 176 -17.77 -4.86 10.28
C SER A 176 -17.46 -4.27 8.91
N LEU A 177 -18.19 -4.72 7.88
CA LEU A 177 -17.96 -4.32 6.48
C LEU A 177 -18.23 -2.82 6.26
N THR A 178 -19.20 -2.27 6.99
CA THR A 178 -19.49 -0.82 6.96
C THR A 178 -18.27 0.00 7.39
N SER A 179 -17.55 -0.46 8.42
CA SER A 179 -16.37 0.23 8.95
C SER A 179 -15.22 0.26 7.93
N TYR A 180 -14.96 -0.86 7.26
CA TYR A 180 -13.96 -0.91 6.19
C TYR A 180 -14.34 -0.01 5.02
N ARG A 181 -15.60 -0.06 4.56
CA ARG A 181 -16.06 0.76 3.42
C ARG A 181 -15.99 2.26 3.70
N MET A 182 -16.23 2.68 4.93
CA MET A 182 -16.03 4.10 5.30
C MET A 182 -14.57 4.52 5.17
N LEU A 183 -13.64 3.70 5.65
CA LEU A 183 -12.21 3.98 5.49
C LEU A 183 -11.75 3.92 4.03
N LEU A 184 -12.29 3.00 3.22
CA LEU A 184 -12.05 2.98 1.78
C LEU A 184 -12.56 4.26 1.12
N ASN A 185 -13.71 4.78 1.53
CA ASN A 185 -14.24 6.03 1.00
C ASN A 185 -13.35 7.23 1.34
N GLU A 186 -12.68 7.23 2.51
CA GLU A 186 -11.66 8.24 2.81
C GLU A 186 -10.47 8.14 1.85
N VAL A 187 -9.99 6.92 1.56
CA VAL A 187 -8.93 6.69 0.57
C VAL A 187 -9.37 7.23 -0.80
N ARG A 188 -10.52 6.80 -1.31
CA ARG A 188 -11.10 7.25 -2.59
C ARG A 188 -11.25 8.76 -2.64
N ALA A 189 -11.75 9.39 -1.56
CA ALA A 189 -11.91 10.83 -1.49
C ALA A 189 -10.56 11.57 -1.58
N THR A 190 -9.50 11.04 -0.98
CA THR A 190 -8.15 11.60 -1.13
C THR A 190 -7.64 11.43 -2.56
N LEU A 191 -7.88 10.27 -3.18
CA LEU A 191 -7.46 9.98 -4.56
C LEU A 191 -8.11 10.90 -5.60
N LEU A 192 -9.31 11.43 -5.35
CA LEU A 192 -9.94 12.41 -6.25
C LEU A 192 -9.22 13.75 -6.33
N ASN A 193 -8.27 14.03 -5.42
CA ASN A 193 -7.55 15.30 -5.33
C ASN A 193 -6.12 15.24 -5.87
N ILE A 194 -5.69 14.10 -6.43
CA ILE A 194 -4.35 13.87 -6.99
C ILE A 194 -4.44 13.41 -8.45
#